data_AF-A0AAV0B1H7-F1
#
_entry.id   AF-A0AAV0B1H7-F1
#
_cell.length_a   1.000
_cell.length_b   1.000
_cell.length_c   1.000
_cell.angle_alpha   90.00
_cell.angle_beta   90.00
_cell.angle_gamma   90.00
#
_symmetry.space_group_name_H-M   'P 1'
#
loop_
_entity.id
_entity.type
_entity.pdbx_description
1 polymer ?
#
loop_
_entity_poly.entity_id
_entity_poly.type
_entity_poly.pdbx_seq_one_letter_code
_entity_poly.pdbx_strand_id
1 'polypeptide(L)'
;MCFLLEMGNQPQGSKLMFATALVVFALITVYMTVICGNIYLCQRTQNAEAAIRSNGGSFNIGDVFANTVFRNIVLSLLWHMFTSFMQYILISPSMINVINIYAFCNVHNISWGTKGDNKVKTDLGVVKAADNGKTGKVDINVPTDEKDINAAYDNACHVLPNKPPPEKEGVDVETKMTDGYQNIRTNVVLAWTLTNAIKGLNF
;
A
#
# COMPACT_ATOMS: atom_id res chain seq x y z
N MET A 1 -2.87 -18.36 1.33
CA MET A 1 -3.39 -17.33 2.25
C MET A 1 -3.80 -16.08 1.50
N CYS A 2 -2.89 -15.35 0.82
CA CYS A 2 -3.19 -14.15 0.01
C CYS A 2 -4.38 -14.32 -0.94
N PHE A 3 -4.33 -15.38 -1.76
CA PHE A 3 -5.40 -15.70 -2.71
C PHE A 3 -6.79 -15.82 -2.08
N LEU A 4 -6.88 -16.36 -0.86
CA LEU A 4 -8.15 -16.49 -0.15
C LEU A 4 -8.62 -15.17 0.45
N LEU A 5 -7.68 -14.34 0.95
CA LEU A 5 -7.99 -13.03 1.50
C LEU A 5 -8.46 -12.05 0.42
N GLU A 6 -7.99 -12.20 -0.81
CA GLU A 6 -8.20 -11.24 -1.89
C GLU A 6 -9.38 -11.58 -2.81
N MET A 7 -9.86 -12.83 -2.78
CA MET A 7 -11.04 -13.30 -3.53
C MET A 7 -12.38 -12.71 -3.03
N GLY A 8 -12.39 -12.03 -1.89
CA GLY A 8 -13.65 -11.55 -1.32
C GLY A 8 -13.57 -10.24 -0.57
N ASN A 9 -12.38 -9.74 -0.19
CA ASN A 9 -12.30 -8.66 0.76
C ASN A 9 -11.58 -7.44 0.19
N GLN A 10 -12.21 -6.26 0.32
CA GLN A 10 -11.53 -5.00 0.04
C GLN A 10 -10.47 -4.71 1.12
N PRO A 11 -9.31 -4.13 0.77
CA PRO A 11 -8.25 -3.79 1.71
C PRO A 11 -8.71 -2.76 2.77
N GLN A 12 -9.70 -1.93 2.44
CA GLN A 12 -10.34 -1.01 3.38
C GLN A 12 -11.21 -1.73 4.43
N GLY A 13 -11.88 -2.83 4.07
CA GLY A 13 -12.83 -3.55 4.92
C GLY A 13 -12.21 -4.54 5.91
N SER A 14 -10.96 -5.00 5.70
CA SER A 14 -10.28 -5.94 6.61
C SER A 14 -8.78 -5.65 6.78
N LYS A 15 -8.48 -4.45 7.28
CA LYS A 15 -7.10 -4.00 7.55
C LYS A 15 -6.30 -4.99 8.40
N LEU A 16 -6.96 -5.68 9.34
CA LEU A 16 -6.31 -6.64 10.23
C LEU A 16 -5.86 -7.92 9.51
N MET A 17 -6.66 -8.49 8.60
CA MET A 17 -6.24 -9.71 7.89
C MET A 17 -5.07 -9.45 6.94
N PHE A 18 -5.10 -8.29 6.25
CA PHE A 18 -3.99 -7.84 5.41
C PHE A 18 -2.73 -7.53 6.23
N ALA A 19 -2.86 -6.93 7.41
CA ALA A 19 -1.74 -6.71 8.32
C ALA A 19 -1.11 -8.03 8.79
N THR A 20 -1.92 -9.03 9.14
CA THR A 20 -1.42 -10.35 9.54
C THR A 20 -0.67 -11.04 8.40
N ALA A 21 -1.19 -10.97 7.16
CA ALA A 21 -0.49 -11.51 5.99
C ALA A 21 0.87 -10.82 5.77
N LEU A 22 0.92 -9.48 5.88
CA LEU A 22 2.16 -8.70 5.76
C LEU A 22 3.20 -9.14 6.82
N VAL A 23 2.78 -9.32 8.07
CA VAL A 23 3.66 -9.79 9.16
C VAL A 23 4.20 -11.19 8.86
N VAL A 24 3.37 -12.11 8.35
CA VAL A 24 3.82 -13.47 8.00
C VAL A 24 4.85 -13.44 6.88
N PHE A 25 4.63 -12.67 5.81
CA PHE A 25 5.65 -12.52 4.75
C PHE A 25 6.92 -11.87 5.28
N ALA A 26 6.81 -10.84 6.11
CA ALA A 26 7.98 -10.19 6.71
C ALA A 26 8.84 -11.21 7.50
N LEU A 27 8.22 -12.08 8.31
CA LEU A 27 8.94 -13.11 9.06
C LEU A 27 9.61 -14.13 8.13
N ILE A 28 8.93 -14.59 7.09
CA ILE A 28 9.50 -15.52 6.09
C ILE A 28 10.68 -14.85 5.38
N THR A 29 10.56 -13.58 5.02
CA THR A 29 11.64 -12.83 4.36
C THR A 29 12.84 -12.63 5.26
N VAL A 30 12.65 -12.27 6.54
CA VAL A 30 13.75 -12.22 7.51
C VAL A 30 14.47 -13.57 7.56
N TYR A 31 13.71 -14.66 7.68
CA TYR A 31 14.28 -16.01 7.73
C TYR A 31 15.12 -16.33 6.49
N MET A 32 14.61 -16.04 5.30
CA MET A 32 15.33 -16.28 4.04
C MET A 32 16.56 -15.39 3.89
N THR A 33 16.47 -14.09 4.25
CA THR A 33 17.60 -13.16 4.16
C THR A 33 18.72 -13.53 5.13
N VAL A 34 18.41 -13.98 6.34
CA VAL A 34 19.41 -14.42 7.32
C VAL A 34 20.14 -15.67 6.83
N ILE A 35 19.43 -16.67 6.30
CA ILE A 35 20.05 -17.90 5.81
C ILE A 35 20.91 -17.62 4.58
N CYS A 36 20.37 -16.96 3.57
CA CYS A 36 21.10 -16.62 2.35
C CYS A 36 22.31 -15.72 2.65
N GLY A 37 22.16 -14.74 3.55
CA GLY A 37 23.25 -13.87 3.98
C GLY A 37 24.39 -14.62 4.65
N ASN A 38 24.08 -15.55 5.56
CA ASN A 38 25.09 -16.36 6.23
C ASN A 38 25.83 -17.30 5.26
N ILE A 39 25.11 -17.97 4.35
CA ILE A 39 25.72 -18.86 3.35
C ILE A 39 26.64 -18.07 2.42
N TYR A 40 26.18 -16.92 1.92
CA TYR A 40 26.97 -16.06 1.05
C TYR A 40 28.24 -15.53 1.74
N LEU A 41 28.13 -15.10 3.00
CA LEU A 41 29.27 -14.60 3.78
C LEU A 41 30.30 -15.70 4.05
N CYS A 42 29.86 -16.92 4.36
CA CYS A 42 30.76 -18.07 4.52
C CYS A 42 31.53 -18.38 3.23
N GLN A 43 30.86 -18.36 2.08
CA GLN A 43 31.55 -18.58 0.78
C GLN A 43 32.52 -17.44 0.46
N ARG A 44 32.15 -16.19 0.72
CA ARG A 44 32.97 -15.01 0.42
C ARG A 44 34.25 -14.99 1.28
N THR A 45 34.12 -15.31 2.57
CA THR A 45 35.26 -15.36 3.51
C THR A 45 36.26 -16.46 3.16
N GLN A 46 35.78 -17.65 2.80
CA GLN A 46 36.65 -18.75 2.32
C GLN A 46 37.41 -18.38 1.04
N ASN A 47 36.72 -17.76 0.07
CA ASN A 47 37.33 -17.31 -1.18
C ASN A 47 38.32 -16.16 -0.98
N ALA A 48 38.01 -15.22 -0.07
CA ALA A 48 38.89 -14.12 0.26
C ALA A 48 40.14 -14.57 1.04
N GLU A 49 39.99 -15.52 1.98
CA GLU A 49 41.13 -16.12 2.69
C GLU A 49 42.09 -16.80 1.70
N ALA A 50 41.55 -17.58 0.76
CA ALA A 50 42.36 -18.23 -0.28
C ALA A 50 43.13 -17.22 -1.15
N ALA A 51 42.48 -16.11 -1.53
CA ALA A 51 43.08 -15.06 -2.36
C ALA A 51 44.08 -14.16 -1.62
N ILE A 52 43.91 -13.96 -0.31
CA ILE A 52 44.83 -13.16 0.52
C ILE A 52 46.09 -13.98 0.85
N ARG A 53 45.94 -15.27 1.17
CA ARG A 53 47.07 -16.18 1.42
C ARG A 53 47.93 -16.40 0.16
N SER A 54 47.35 -16.31 -1.04
CA SER A 54 48.11 -16.40 -2.29
C SER A 54 48.89 -15.13 -2.66
N ASN A 55 48.53 -13.96 -2.12
CA ASN A 55 49.11 -12.66 -2.49
C ASN A 55 50.00 -12.01 -1.41
N GLY A 56 50.18 -12.64 -0.25
CA GLY A 56 51.14 -12.22 0.77
C GLY A 56 50.89 -10.84 1.40
N GLY A 57 49.69 -10.27 1.26
CA GLY A 57 49.37 -8.91 1.71
C GLY A 57 48.47 -8.85 2.94
N SER A 58 48.72 -7.88 3.83
CA SER A 58 47.82 -7.47 4.91
C SER A 58 47.10 -6.17 4.51
N PHE A 59 45.82 -6.28 4.13
CA PHE A 59 44.97 -5.09 3.94
C PHE A 59 44.32 -4.73 5.27
N ASN A 60 44.62 -3.55 5.81
CA ASN A 60 44.08 -3.10 7.08
C ASN A 60 42.92 -2.12 6.83
N ILE A 61 41.69 -2.56 7.11
CA ILE A 61 40.46 -1.75 6.98
C ILE A 61 40.49 -0.50 7.89
N GLY A 62 41.39 -0.46 8.88
CA GLY A 62 41.56 0.65 9.81
C GLY A 62 41.95 1.99 9.17
N ASP A 63 42.69 1.99 8.06
CA ASP A 63 43.17 3.23 7.43
C ASP A 63 42.04 4.05 6.77
N VAL A 64 40.96 3.38 6.37
CA VAL A 64 39.76 4.03 5.80
C VAL A 64 38.95 4.78 6.86
N PHE A 65 39.08 4.39 8.14
CA PHE A 65 38.33 4.96 9.26
C PHE A 65 39.08 6.07 10.03
N ALA A 66 40.30 6.42 9.63
CA ALA A 66 41.14 7.41 10.29
C ALA A 66 40.59 8.85 10.22
N ASN A 67 39.83 9.17 9.16
CA ASN A 67 39.19 10.48 9.01
C ASN A 67 37.80 10.48 9.66
N THR A 68 37.64 11.25 10.74
CA THR A 68 36.41 11.32 11.54
C THR A 68 35.20 11.88 10.78
N VAL A 69 35.41 12.82 9.86
CA VAL A 69 34.34 13.41 9.02
C VAL A 69 33.88 12.41 7.97
N PHE A 70 34.83 11.79 7.27
CA PHE A 70 34.53 10.75 6.27
C PHE A 70 33.82 9.56 6.91
N ARG A 71 34.32 9.07 8.06
CA ARG A 71 33.72 7.96 8.82
C ARG A 71 32.27 8.25 9.20
N ASN A 72 31.98 9.43 9.75
CA ASN A 72 30.62 9.74 10.21
C ASN A 72 29.64 9.87 9.04
N ILE A 73 30.06 10.43 7.91
CA ILE A 73 29.23 10.52 6.69
C ILE A 73 28.96 9.13 6.12
N VAL A 74 30.01 8.30 5.99
CA VAL A 74 29.88 6.93 5.46
C VAL A 74 29.03 6.06 6.38
N LEU A 75 29.24 6.11 7.70
CA LEU A 75 28.41 5.37 8.66
C LEU A 75 26.95 5.82 8.63
N SER A 76 26.69 7.13 8.52
CA SER A 76 25.33 7.66 8.41
C SER A 76 24.63 7.20 7.13
N LEU A 77 25.32 7.27 5.99
CA LEU A 77 24.81 6.77 4.70
C LEU A 77 24.58 5.26 4.71
N LEU A 78 25.50 4.49 5.27
CA LEU A 78 25.35 3.04 5.41
C LEU A 78 24.19 2.68 6.34
N TRP A 79 24.01 3.42 7.44
CA TRP A 79 22.90 3.20 8.38
C TRP A 79 21.55 3.56 7.75
N HIS A 80 21.48 4.69 7.04
CA HIS A 80 20.28 5.10 6.31
C HIS A 80 19.94 4.10 5.19
N MET A 81 20.95 3.66 4.44
CA MET A 81 20.79 2.64 3.40
C MET A 81 20.33 1.32 4.04
N PHE A 82 20.93 0.89 5.14
CA PHE A 82 20.58 -0.37 5.80
C PHE A 82 19.14 -0.37 6.33
N THR A 83 18.72 0.68 7.02
CA THR A 83 17.36 0.79 7.58
C THR A 83 16.30 0.87 6.50
N SER A 84 16.50 1.72 5.47
CA SER A 84 15.55 1.88 4.36
C SER A 84 15.48 0.64 3.47
N PHE A 85 16.64 0.02 3.19
CA PHE A 85 16.72 -1.17 2.34
C PHE A 85 16.12 -2.39 3.01
N MET A 86 16.34 -2.57 4.32
CA MET A 86 15.74 -3.66 5.08
C MET A 86 14.21 -3.55 5.07
N GLN A 87 13.68 -2.36 5.34
CA GLN A 87 12.23 -2.13 5.28
C GLN A 87 11.66 -2.45 3.89
N TYR A 88 12.35 -2.05 2.82
CA TYR A 88 11.92 -2.33 1.45
C TYR A 88 11.91 -3.83 1.14
N ILE A 89 12.96 -4.57 1.53
CA ILE A 89 13.04 -6.02 1.34
C ILE A 89 11.88 -6.73 2.05
N LEU A 90 11.56 -6.33 3.29
CA LEU A 90 10.49 -6.96 4.07
C LEU A 90 9.10 -6.72 3.48
N ILE A 91 8.87 -5.55 2.89
CA ILE A 91 7.59 -5.19 2.28
C ILE A 91 7.45 -5.75 0.86
N SER A 92 8.56 -5.91 0.12
CA SER A 92 8.58 -6.35 -1.28
C SER A 92 7.73 -7.61 -1.58
N PRO A 93 7.87 -8.75 -0.87
CA PRO A 93 7.08 -9.93 -1.17
C PRO A 93 5.61 -9.77 -0.83
N SER A 94 5.28 -8.92 0.15
CA SER A 94 3.90 -8.59 0.46
C SER A 94 3.28 -7.76 -0.68
N MET A 95 3.99 -6.78 -1.22
CA MET A 95 3.50 -5.94 -2.33
C MET A 95 3.30 -6.74 -3.61
N ILE A 96 4.24 -7.64 -3.93
CA ILE A 96 4.15 -8.46 -5.14
C ILE A 96 3.00 -9.46 -5.04
N ASN A 97 2.82 -10.13 -3.90
CA ASN A 97 1.79 -11.15 -3.80
C ASN A 97 0.41 -10.54 -3.54
N VAL A 98 0.29 -9.57 -2.63
CA VAL A 98 -1.00 -9.03 -2.21
C VAL A 98 -1.63 -8.12 -3.24
N ILE A 99 -0.86 -7.23 -3.88
CA ILE A 99 -1.45 -6.28 -4.84
C ILE A 99 -1.77 -7.00 -6.17
N ASN A 100 -0.89 -7.88 -6.64
CA ASN A 100 -1.13 -8.57 -7.91
C ASN A 100 -2.32 -9.51 -7.83
N ILE A 101 -2.40 -10.36 -6.81
CA ILE A 101 -3.50 -11.30 -6.67
C ILE A 101 -4.81 -10.53 -6.42
N TYR A 102 -4.79 -9.42 -5.69
CA TYR A 102 -5.96 -8.58 -5.45
C TYR A 102 -6.46 -7.94 -6.74
N ALA A 103 -5.55 -7.43 -7.58
CA ALA A 103 -5.88 -6.88 -8.89
C ALA A 103 -6.50 -7.94 -9.81
N PHE A 104 -6.00 -9.18 -9.79
CA PHE A 104 -6.57 -10.28 -10.57
C PHE A 104 -7.96 -10.71 -10.07
N CYS A 105 -8.13 -10.86 -8.76
CA CYS A 105 -9.40 -11.26 -8.16
C CYS A 105 -10.49 -10.18 -8.29
N ASN A 106 -10.10 -8.91 -8.36
CA ASN A 106 -11.02 -7.76 -8.38
C ASN A 106 -10.97 -6.95 -9.69
N VAL A 107 -10.71 -7.61 -10.83
CA VAL A 107 -10.68 -6.96 -12.16
C VAL A 107 -11.99 -6.23 -12.51
N HIS A 108 -13.12 -6.69 -11.95
CA HIS A 108 -14.44 -6.09 -12.13
C HIS A 108 -14.64 -4.78 -11.36
N ASN A 109 -13.80 -4.51 -10.36
CA ASN A 109 -13.95 -3.38 -9.47
C ASN A 109 -12.82 -2.38 -9.67
N ILE A 110 -12.91 -1.57 -10.73
CA ILE A 110 -11.96 -0.49 -11.07
C ILE A 110 -12.01 0.70 -10.08
N SER A 111 -13.04 0.78 -9.23
CA SER A 111 -13.19 1.88 -8.27
C SER A 111 -12.14 1.90 -7.15
N TRP A 112 -11.41 0.81 -6.95
CA TRP A 112 -10.42 0.68 -5.87
C TRP A 112 -9.30 1.75 -5.90
N GLY A 113 -9.03 2.37 -7.05
CA GLY A 113 -8.08 3.47 -7.21
C GLY A 113 -8.70 4.87 -7.33
N THR A 114 -10.04 4.98 -7.40
CA THR A 114 -10.76 6.24 -7.67
C THR A 114 -11.89 6.53 -6.67
N LYS A 115 -12.02 5.75 -5.59
CA LYS A 115 -13.08 5.87 -4.58
C LYS A 115 -13.18 7.24 -3.89
N GLY A 116 -12.18 8.11 -3.99
CA GLY A 116 -12.23 9.50 -3.52
C GLY A 116 -12.94 10.49 -4.47
N ASP A 117 -13.21 10.09 -5.72
CA ASP A 117 -13.91 10.90 -6.74
C ASP A 117 -15.38 10.47 -6.95
N ASN A 118 -15.94 9.63 -6.07
CA ASN A 118 -17.33 9.18 -6.16
C ASN A 118 -18.37 10.23 -5.72
N LYS A 119 -17.93 11.39 -5.19
CA LYS A 119 -18.82 12.52 -5.05
C LYS A 119 -18.85 13.27 -6.37
N VAL A 120 -20.04 13.33 -6.98
CA VAL A 120 -20.34 14.36 -7.98
C VAL A 120 -19.89 15.68 -7.36
N LYS A 121 -18.83 16.28 -7.89
CA LYS A 121 -18.42 17.63 -7.50
C LYS A 121 -19.59 18.53 -7.88
N THR A 122 -20.46 18.82 -6.91
CA THR A 122 -21.67 19.65 -7.08
C THR A 122 -21.32 21.11 -7.35
N ASP A 123 -20.03 21.43 -7.42
CA ASP A 123 -19.47 22.75 -7.68
C ASP A 123 -19.83 23.28 -9.08
N LEU A 124 -20.10 22.40 -10.06
CA LEU A 124 -20.54 22.80 -11.40
C LEU A 124 -22.06 22.68 -11.64
N GLY A 125 -22.85 22.39 -10.60
CA GLY A 125 -24.29 22.14 -10.74
C GLY A 125 -24.58 20.75 -11.30
N VAL A 126 -25.41 19.99 -10.59
CA VAL A 126 -25.87 18.68 -11.06
C VAL A 126 -26.85 18.90 -12.21
N VAL A 127 -26.46 18.52 -13.43
CA VAL A 127 -27.37 18.49 -14.57
C VAL A 127 -28.42 17.41 -14.32
N LYS A 128 -29.60 17.82 -13.83
CA LYS A 128 -30.77 16.95 -13.84
C LYS A 128 -31.34 16.98 -15.27
N ALA A 129 -31.38 15.83 -15.93
CA ALA A 129 -32.17 15.69 -17.14
C ALA A 129 -33.65 15.96 -16.78
N ALA A 130 -34.28 16.89 -17.50
CA ALA A 130 -35.69 17.18 -17.31
C ALA A 130 -36.52 15.92 -17.59
N ASP A 131 -37.51 15.68 -16.73
CA ASP A 131 -38.27 14.42 -16.60
C ASP A 131 -39.26 14.16 -17.75
N ASN A 132 -39.01 14.68 -18.96
CA ASN A 132 -39.88 14.49 -20.12
C ASN A 132 -39.08 14.50 -21.44
N GLY A 133 -38.30 13.44 -21.65
CA GLY A 133 -38.08 12.69 -22.89
C GLY A 133 -38.02 13.32 -24.29
N LYS A 134 -38.12 14.63 -24.51
CA LYS A 134 -38.04 15.25 -25.85
C LYS A 134 -37.43 16.65 -25.76
N THR A 135 -36.34 16.83 -26.51
CA THR A 135 -35.48 18.02 -26.66
C THR A 135 -34.38 18.15 -25.59
N GLY A 136 -33.13 17.99 -26.04
CA GLY A 136 -31.92 18.16 -25.25
C GLY A 136 -31.66 19.63 -24.89
N LYS A 137 -32.52 20.18 -24.04
CA LYS A 137 -32.26 21.44 -23.33
C LYS A 137 -31.77 21.07 -21.93
N VAL A 138 -30.50 21.39 -21.70
CA VAL A 138 -29.85 21.31 -20.40
C VAL A 138 -30.10 22.67 -19.74
N ASP A 139 -31.04 22.73 -18.79
CA ASP A 139 -31.28 23.95 -18.01
C ASP A 139 -30.11 24.15 -17.04
N ILE A 140 -29.12 24.91 -17.49
CA ILE A 140 -28.10 25.47 -16.60
C ILE A 140 -28.67 26.81 -16.16
N ASN A 141 -29.08 26.90 -14.90
CA ASN A 141 -29.39 28.17 -14.28
C ASN A 141 -28.07 28.92 -14.04
N VAL A 142 -27.47 29.46 -15.12
CA VAL A 142 -26.32 30.37 -15.02
C VAL A 142 -26.88 31.69 -14.49
N PRO A 143 -26.47 32.14 -13.28
CA PRO A 143 -26.90 33.43 -12.78
C PRO A 143 -26.45 34.49 -13.79
N THR A 144 -27.42 35.12 -14.47
CA THR A 144 -27.16 36.09 -15.55
C THR A 144 -27.09 37.53 -15.02
N ASP A 145 -27.39 37.70 -13.73
CA ASP A 145 -27.41 38.99 -13.04
C ASP A 145 -26.03 39.24 -12.39
N GLU A 146 -25.46 40.43 -12.61
CA GLU A 146 -24.11 40.79 -12.15
C GLU A 146 -23.97 40.68 -10.61
N LYS A 147 -25.08 40.85 -9.89
CA LYS A 147 -25.13 40.71 -8.43
C LYS A 147 -24.92 39.28 -7.97
N ASP A 148 -25.48 38.30 -8.67
CA ASP A 148 -25.35 36.90 -8.30
C ASP A 148 -23.94 36.37 -8.62
N ILE A 149 -23.32 36.89 -9.69
CA ILE A 149 -21.93 36.59 -10.04
C ILE A 149 -20.97 37.10 -8.96
N ASN A 150 -21.14 38.36 -8.52
CA ASN A 150 -20.33 38.93 -7.45
C ASN A 150 -20.56 38.22 -6.12
N ALA A 151 -21.80 37.85 -5.80
CA ALA A 151 -22.12 37.09 -4.59
C ALA A 151 -21.52 35.68 -4.60
N ALA A 152 -21.52 35.00 -5.75
CA ALA A 152 -20.86 33.70 -5.90
C ALA A 152 -19.32 33.82 -5.80
N TYR A 153 -18.73 34.86 -6.40
CA TYR A 153 -17.30 35.14 -6.30
C TYR A 153 -16.86 35.43 -4.86
N ASP A 154 -17.60 36.27 -4.14
CA ASP A 154 -17.30 36.61 -2.74
C ASP A 154 -17.45 35.39 -1.82
N ASN A 155 -18.49 34.57 -2.03
CA ASN A 155 -18.63 33.29 -1.34
C ASN A 155 -17.46 32.33 -1.63
N ALA A 156 -17.01 32.21 -2.88
CA ALA A 156 -15.87 31.39 -3.24
C ALA A 156 -14.58 31.91 -2.55
N CYS A 157 -14.34 33.21 -2.57
CA CYS A 157 -13.22 33.85 -1.86
C CYS A 157 -13.26 33.63 -0.33
N HIS A 158 -14.44 33.46 0.26
CA HIS A 158 -14.61 33.14 1.68
C HIS A 158 -14.46 31.64 2.01
N VAL A 159 -14.73 30.74 1.05
CA VAL A 159 -14.63 29.28 1.23
C VAL A 159 -13.20 28.78 0.98
N LEU A 160 -12.48 29.33 0.00
CA LEU A 160 -11.10 28.93 -0.36
C LEU A 160 -10.06 29.01 0.79
N PRO A 161 -10.09 30.00 1.71
CA PRO A 161 -9.12 30.12 2.81
C PRO A 161 -9.34 29.08 3.92
N ASN A 162 -10.54 28.52 4.02
CA ASN A 162 -10.89 27.58 5.07
C ASN A 162 -10.63 26.16 4.59
N LYS A 163 -9.77 25.43 5.32
CA LYS A 163 -9.58 23.99 5.05
C LYS A 163 -10.94 23.29 5.14
N PRO A 164 -11.37 22.53 4.11
CA PRO A 164 -12.63 21.82 4.18
C PRO A 164 -12.67 20.94 5.43
N PRO A 165 -13.81 20.91 6.17
CA PRO A 165 -13.94 20.01 7.30
C PRO A 165 -13.63 18.58 6.83
N PRO A 166 -12.92 17.78 7.65
CA PRO A 166 -12.56 16.42 7.26
C PRO A 166 -13.83 15.69 6.89
N GLU A 167 -13.91 15.30 5.63
CA GLU A 167 -15.03 14.55 5.11
C GLU A 167 -15.09 13.24 5.87
N LYS A 168 -16.09 13.13 6.76
CA LYS A 168 -16.38 11.85 7.39
C LYS A 168 -16.95 10.99 6.28
N GLU A 169 -16.13 10.10 5.73
CA GLU A 169 -16.58 9.04 4.85
C GLU A 169 -17.70 8.30 5.59
N GLY A 170 -18.94 8.63 5.26
CA GLY A 170 -20.09 7.86 5.69
C GLY A 170 -19.96 6.53 4.99
N VAL A 171 -19.43 5.53 5.69
CA VAL A 171 -19.41 4.17 5.17
C VAL A 171 -20.86 3.80 4.90
N ASP A 172 -21.19 3.69 3.62
CA ASP A 172 -22.50 3.27 3.18
C ASP A 172 -22.87 1.95 3.88
N VAL A 173 -24.06 1.92 4.46
CA VAL A 173 -24.50 0.81 5.32
C VAL A 173 -24.58 -0.48 4.50
N GLU A 174 -24.97 -0.37 3.23
CA GLU A 174 -25.03 -1.50 2.30
C GLU A 174 -23.62 -2.07 2.04
N THR A 175 -22.64 -1.19 1.75
CA THR A 175 -21.23 -1.57 1.59
C THR A 175 -20.66 -2.27 2.85
N LYS A 176 -21.01 -1.78 4.05
CA LYS A 176 -20.56 -2.40 5.31
C LYS A 176 -21.16 -3.78 5.53
N MET A 177 -22.42 -3.99 5.14
CA MET A 177 -23.08 -5.29 5.24
C MET A 177 -22.49 -6.28 4.24
N THR A 178 -22.26 -5.88 2.99
CA THR A 178 -21.63 -6.74 1.98
C THR A 178 -20.21 -7.14 2.38
N ASP A 179 -19.42 -6.20 2.89
CA ASP A 179 -18.06 -6.47 3.39
C ASP A 179 -18.08 -7.43 4.60
N GLY A 180 -19.09 -7.32 5.47
CA GLY A 180 -19.28 -8.23 6.59
C GLY A 180 -19.54 -9.68 6.16
N TYR A 181 -20.43 -9.90 5.20
CA TYR A 181 -20.71 -11.24 4.67
C TYR A 181 -19.51 -11.84 3.93
N GLN A 182 -18.81 -11.01 3.14
CA GLN A 182 -17.61 -11.42 2.44
C GLN A 182 -16.48 -11.83 3.41
N ASN A 183 -16.29 -11.07 4.50
CA ASN A 183 -15.34 -11.40 5.57
C ASN A 183 -15.63 -12.75 6.23
N ILE A 184 -16.90 -13.03 6.56
CA ILE A 184 -17.30 -14.30 7.20
C ILE A 184 -16.96 -15.47 6.27
N ARG A 185 -17.34 -15.38 4.99
CA ARG A 185 -17.04 -16.42 4.00
C ARG A 185 -15.53 -16.67 3.90
N THR A 186 -14.74 -15.61 3.77
CA THR A 186 -13.29 -15.68 3.69
C THR A 186 -12.68 -16.31 4.94
N ASN A 187 -13.13 -15.92 6.14
CA ASN A 187 -12.62 -16.45 7.40
C ASN A 187 -12.91 -17.93 7.59
N VAL A 188 -14.09 -18.41 7.20
CA VAL A 188 -14.44 -19.84 7.30
C VAL A 188 -13.53 -20.67 6.40
N VAL A 189 -13.32 -20.25 5.15
CA VAL A 189 -12.43 -20.95 4.21
C VAL A 189 -10.96 -20.85 4.66
N LEU A 190 -10.55 -19.72 5.20
CA LEU A 190 -9.20 -19.54 5.73
C LEU A 190 -8.93 -20.45 6.94
N ALA A 191 -9.86 -20.50 7.90
CA ALA A 191 -9.76 -21.37 9.06
C ALA A 191 -9.71 -22.86 8.65
N TRP A 192 -10.54 -23.26 7.67
CA TRP A 192 -10.53 -24.61 7.14
C TRP A 192 -9.20 -24.95 6.45
N THR A 193 -8.70 -24.09 5.56
CA THR A 193 -7.43 -24.33 4.85
C THR A 193 -6.23 -24.34 5.80
N LEU A 194 -6.17 -23.44 6.78
CA LEU A 194 -5.11 -23.43 7.79
C LEU A 194 -5.13 -24.69 8.66
N THR A 195 -6.33 -25.15 9.08
CA THR A 195 -6.47 -26.38 9.85
C THR A 195 -5.96 -27.59 9.06
N ASN A 196 -6.23 -27.65 7.76
CA ASN A 196 -5.69 -28.71 6.90
C ASN A 196 -4.18 -28.60 6.67
N ALA A 197 -3.65 -27.39 6.50
CA ALA A 197 -2.21 -27.16 6.35
C ALA A 197 -1.43 -27.56 7.61
N ILE A 198 -1.94 -27.25 8.80
CA ILE A 198 -1.33 -27.65 10.08
C ILE A 198 -1.31 -29.18 10.24
N LYS A 199 -2.39 -29.85 9.83
CA LYS A 199 -2.43 -31.32 9.82
C LYS A 199 -1.41 -31.92 8.85
N GLY A 200 -1.23 -31.32 7.67
CA GLY A 200 -0.27 -31.78 6.67
C GLY A 200 1.20 -31.59 7.05
N LEU A 201 1.51 -30.66 7.96
CA LEU A 201 2.89 -30.39 8.41
C LEU A 201 3.41 -31.43 9.44
N ASN A 202 2.51 -32.23 10.02
CA ASN A 202 2.84 -33.25 11.02
C ASN A 202 2.95 -34.67 10.41
N PHE A 203 3.13 -34.77 9.10
CA PHE A 203 3.37 -36.01 8.35
C PHE A 203 4.68 -35.94 7.56
#